data_AF-A0A1Y1KT40-F1
#
_entry.id   AF-A0A1Y1KT40-F1
#
_cell.length_a   1.000
_cell.length_b   1.000
_cell.length_c   1.000
_cell.angle_alpha   90.00
_cell.angle_beta   90.00
_cell.angle_gamma   90.00
#
_symmetry.space_group_name_H-M   'P 1'
#
loop_
_entity.id
_entity.type
_entity.pdbx_description
1 polymer ?
#
loop_
_entity_poly.entity_id
_entity_poly.type
_entity_poly.pdbx_seq_one_letter_code
_entity_poly.pdbx_strand_id
1 'polypeptide(L)'
;KIYRPITEYGKVMLCNVVSEESWRFVSDKSIDSSTKFQMFINKISDYVNSSFQEKKYTGKASKVHYVRWFTPQLEKMRETVAFLSDACKQNPTVFTTLQLRKYKAMYKTELHKSKTNAFDKYISNSKSKSKTMWNLINQNRKKSLSPKCPIEPNSLNIYFTSVAENIIHKLPNTNINPIKLMAGIDVPIAVSFSFKEVSYSDVRIIIDNMKTNKSKDCYGLSFEIIKTIKN
;
A
#
# COMPACT_ATOMS: atom_id res chain seq x y z
N LYS A 1 7.83 5.50 -9.99
CA LYS A 1 7.40 5.68 -8.58
C LYS A 1 8.28 6.76 -7.97
N ILE A 2 7.72 7.81 -7.37
CA ILE A 2 8.52 8.78 -6.62
C ILE A 2 8.76 8.21 -5.22
N TYR A 3 9.99 8.31 -4.71
CA TYR A 3 10.32 7.89 -3.36
C TYR A 3 11.34 8.86 -2.76
N ARG A 4 11.34 8.94 -1.42
CA ARG A 4 12.24 9.82 -0.68
C ARG A 4 13.19 8.97 0.16
N PRO A 5 14.45 8.79 -0.26
CA PRO A 5 15.41 8.01 0.51
C PRO A 5 15.81 8.77 1.77
N ILE A 6 15.63 8.14 2.93
CA ILE A 6 16.17 8.63 4.20
C ILE A 6 17.64 8.19 4.23
N THR A 7 18.55 9.14 4.03
CA THR A 7 20.00 8.90 3.99
C THR A 7 20.65 9.46 5.24
N GLU A 8 21.81 8.93 5.64
CA GLU A 8 22.55 9.46 6.80
C GLU A 8 22.92 10.95 6.63
N TYR A 9 23.32 11.37 5.43
CA TYR A 9 23.54 12.78 5.12
C TYR A 9 22.28 13.63 5.36
N GLY A 10 21.13 13.17 4.84
CA GLY A 10 19.86 13.88 5.05
C GLY A 10 19.44 13.92 6.52
N LYS A 11 19.77 12.89 7.31
CA LYS A 11 19.53 12.88 8.76
C LYS A 11 20.36 13.96 9.47
N VAL A 12 21.65 14.06 9.15
CA VAL A 12 22.53 15.10 9.71
C VAL A 12 22.04 16.49 9.35
N MET A 13 21.68 16.72 8.08
CA MET A 13 21.12 18.01 7.63
C MET A 13 19.85 18.36 8.39
N LEU A 14 18.94 17.39 8.55
CA LEU A 14 17.70 17.61 9.30
C LEU A 14 17.98 17.96 10.76
N CYS A 15 18.87 17.24 11.43
CA CYS A 15 19.25 17.52 12.82
C CYS A 15 19.80 18.93 12.97
N ASN A 16 20.67 19.37 12.06
CA ASN A 16 21.27 20.70 12.11
C ASN A 16 20.20 21.79 11.98
N VAL A 17 19.36 21.71 10.94
CA VAL A 17 18.32 22.72 10.69
C VAL A 17 17.29 22.78 11.82
N VAL A 18 16.91 21.63 12.38
CA VAL A 18 15.98 21.56 13.52
C VAL A 18 16.60 22.13 14.81
N SER A 19 17.91 21.92 15.01
CA SER A 19 18.63 22.41 16.20
C SER A 19 18.88 23.93 16.17
N GLU A 20 19.00 24.51 14.97
CA GLU A 20 19.15 25.96 14.78
C GLU A 20 17.82 26.74 14.85
N GLU A 21 16.70 26.03 14.78
CA GLU A 21 15.37 26.65 14.82
C GLU A 21 15.05 27.20 16.22
N SER A 22 14.57 28.45 16.28
CA SER A 22 14.34 29.16 17.55
C SER A 22 13.10 28.71 18.33
N TRP A 23 12.13 28.06 17.68
CA TRP A 23 10.86 27.59 18.25
C TRP A 23 10.06 28.61 19.08
N ARG A 24 10.35 29.92 18.95
CA ARG A 24 9.78 30.99 19.81
C ARG A 24 8.26 31.04 19.83
N PHE A 25 7.63 30.67 18.71
CA PHE A 25 6.17 30.64 18.57
C PHE A 25 5.48 29.66 19.55
N VAL A 26 6.20 28.64 20.06
CA VAL A 26 5.65 27.67 21.02
C VAL A 26 5.24 28.38 22.33
N SER A 27 6.05 29.33 22.78
CA SER A 27 5.83 30.09 24.02
C SER A 27 4.94 31.33 23.83
N ASP A 28 4.56 31.69 22.60
CA ASP A 28 3.76 32.88 22.33
C ASP A 28 2.32 32.73 22.84
N LYS A 29 1.89 33.59 23.76
CA LYS A 29 0.54 33.53 24.35
C LYS A 29 -0.55 34.08 23.45
N SER A 30 -0.18 34.81 22.39
CA SER A 30 -1.13 35.42 21.46
C SER A 30 -1.64 34.45 20.38
N ILE A 31 -0.94 33.32 20.20
CA ILE A 31 -1.25 32.31 19.20
C ILE A 31 -1.99 31.14 19.86
N ASP A 32 -3.10 30.71 19.27
CA ASP A 32 -3.85 29.55 19.74
C ASP A 32 -3.10 28.23 19.47
N SER A 33 -3.47 27.18 20.19
CA SER A 33 -2.82 25.87 20.12
C SER A 33 -2.90 25.22 18.73
N SER A 34 -3.99 25.43 17.98
CA SER A 34 -4.15 24.85 16.66
C SER A 34 -3.18 25.48 15.67
N THR A 35 -3.08 26.81 15.69
CA THR A 35 -2.13 27.54 14.85
C THR A 35 -0.68 27.20 15.19
N LYS A 36 -0.34 27.08 16.48
CA LYS A 36 1.01 26.62 16.90
C LYS A 36 1.34 25.24 16.35
N PHE A 37 0.40 24.29 16.45
CA PHE A 37 0.60 22.96 15.91
C PHE A 37 0.83 22.98 14.40
N GLN A 38 0.03 23.77 13.67
CA GLN A 38 0.19 23.89 12.22
C GLN A 38 1.54 24.51 11.85
N MET A 39 1.99 25.55 12.56
CA MET A 39 3.32 26.15 12.37
C MET A 39 4.43 25.14 12.62
N PHE A 40 4.32 24.34 13.68
CA PHE A 40 5.26 23.27 14.00
C PHE A 40 5.35 22.23 12.88
N ILE A 41 4.20 21.68 12.46
CA ILE A 41 4.14 20.64 11.42
C ILE A 41 4.64 21.17 10.07
N ASN A 42 4.26 22.40 9.70
CA ASN A 42 4.71 23.02 8.45
C ASN A 42 6.24 23.16 8.44
N LYS A 43 6.83 23.72 9.51
CA LYS A 43 8.29 23.86 9.63
C LYS A 43 9.02 22.52 9.54
N ILE A 44 8.58 21.52 10.30
CA ILE A 44 9.18 20.17 10.25
C ILE A 44 9.06 19.57 8.85
N SER A 45 7.89 19.71 8.22
CA SER A 45 7.67 19.20 6.85
C SER A 45 8.59 19.87 5.85
N ASP A 46 8.80 21.18 5.95
CA ASP A 46 9.71 21.94 5.10
C ASP A 46 11.16 21.50 5.29
N TYR A 47 11.60 21.30 6.53
CA TYR A 47 12.95 20.80 6.84
C TYR A 47 13.17 19.38 6.35
N VAL A 48 12.15 18.53 6.42
CA VAL A 48 12.19 17.18 5.86
C VAL A 48 12.23 17.23 4.32
N ASN A 49 11.49 18.14 3.69
CA ASN A 49 11.51 18.33 2.25
C ASN A 49 12.87 18.83 1.75
N SER A 50 13.51 19.75 2.47
CA SER A 50 14.84 20.26 2.12
C SER A 50 15.96 19.25 2.39
N SER A 51 15.86 18.49 3.49
CA SER A 51 16.90 17.53 3.90
C SER A 51 16.85 16.20 3.13
N PHE A 52 15.67 15.81 2.62
CA PHE A 52 15.49 14.57 1.87
C PHE A 52 14.80 14.82 0.53
N GLN A 53 15.60 14.99 -0.51
CA GLN A 53 15.09 15.21 -1.86
C GLN A 53 14.37 13.97 -2.41
N GLU A 54 13.27 14.22 -3.13
CA GLU A 54 12.53 13.18 -3.82
C GLU A 54 13.31 12.67 -5.04
N LYS A 55 13.35 11.35 -5.18
CA LYS A 55 13.97 10.67 -6.33
C LYS A 55 12.91 9.93 -7.13
N LYS A 56 13.03 10.02 -8.44
CA LYS A 56 12.26 9.16 -9.35
C LYS A 56 12.89 7.78 -9.35
N TYR A 57 12.19 6.80 -8.80
CA TYR A 57 12.52 5.40 -9.04
C TYR A 57 12.01 5.00 -10.41
N THR A 58 12.92 4.98 -11.37
CA THR A 58 12.79 4.16 -12.57
C THR A 58 13.08 2.73 -12.14
N GLY A 59 12.04 1.93 -11.95
CA GLY A 59 12.26 0.51 -11.68
C GLY A 59 13.14 -0.05 -12.77
N LYS A 60 14.15 -0.85 -12.41
CA LYS A 60 14.79 -1.72 -13.40
C LYS A 60 13.64 -2.46 -14.07
N ALA A 61 13.48 -2.28 -15.38
CA ALA A 61 12.57 -3.10 -16.15
C ALA A 61 12.93 -4.54 -15.79
N SER A 62 12.03 -5.21 -15.05
CA SER A 62 12.21 -6.61 -14.77
C SER A 62 12.31 -7.24 -16.14
N LYS A 63 13.48 -7.78 -16.51
CA LYS A 63 13.61 -8.55 -17.74
C LYS A 63 12.56 -9.63 -17.59
N VAL A 64 11.43 -9.46 -18.27
CA VAL A 64 10.38 -10.46 -18.29
C VAL A 64 11.03 -11.61 -19.02
N HIS A 65 11.58 -12.54 -18.26
CA HIS A 65 12.16 -13.75 -18.81
C HIS A 65 11.00 -14.55 -19.37
N TYR A 66 10.76 -14.34 -20.67
CA TYR A 66 9.77 -15.07 -21.42
C TYR A 66 10.26 -16.52 -21.55
N VAL A 67 9.58 -17.44 -20.86
CA VAL A 67 9.86 -18.87 -20.99
C VAL A 67 9.38 -19.32 -22.37
N ARG A 68 10.32 -19.57 -23.29
CA ARG A 68 10.02 -20.05 -24.64
C ARG A 68 9.60 -21.52 -24.60
N TRP A 69 8.30 -21.76 -24.47
CA TRP A 69 7.72 -23.10 -24.42
C TRP A 69 7.12 -23.57 -25.75
N PHE A 70 6.83 -22.64 -26.68
CA PHE A 70 6.30 -22.96 -28.00
C PHE A 70 7.44 -23.40 -28.92
N THR A 71 7.42 -24.66 -29.35
CA THR A 71 8.49 -25.31 -30.11
C THR A 71 8.13 -25.41 -31.60
N PRO A 72 9.12 -25.57 -32.50
CA PRO A 72 8.86 -25.82 -33.92
C PRO A 72 8.01 -27.08 -34.17
N GLN A 73 8.05 -28.06 -33.26
CA GLN A 73 7.19 -29.24 -33.34
C GLN A 73 5.71 -28.88 -33.08
N LEU A 74 5.43 -28.04 -32.08
CA LEU A 74 4.08 -27.56 -31.81
C LEU A 74 3.54 -26.70 -32.96
N GLU A 75 4.41 -25.94 -33.62
CA GLU A 75 4.07 -25.21 -34.83
C GLU A 75 3.62 -26.14 -35.96
N LYS A 76 4.40 -27.18 -36.27
CA LYS A 76 4.01 -28.20 -37.24
C LYS A 76 2.69 -28.88 -36.86
N MET A 77 2.49 -29.22 -35.59
CA MET A 77 1.23 -29.82 -35.15
C MET A 77 0.04 -28.87 -35.33
N ARG A 78 0.21 -27.57 -35.09
CA ARG A 78 -0.82 -26.54 -35.33
C ARG A 78 -1.16 -26.44 -36.80
N GLU A 79 -0.16 -26.44 -37.68
CA GLU A 79 -0.34 -26.45 -39.14
C GLU A 79 -1.09 -27.70 -39.60
N THR A 80 -0.73 -28.88 -39.09
CA THR A 80 -1.45 -30.13 -39.38
C THR A 80 -2.91 -30.08 -38.90
N VAL A 81 -3.18 -29.50 -37.73
CA VAL A 81 -4.56 -29.32 -37.25
C VAL A 81 -5.34 -28.38 -38.17
N ALA A 82 -4.72 -27.30 -38.66
CA ALA A 82 -5.36 -26.39 -39.61
C ALA A 82 -5.67 -27.10 -40.93
N PHE A 83 -4.67 -27.80 -41.50
CA PHE A 83 -4.83 -28.60 -42.70
C PHE A 83 -5.95 -29.64 -42.57
N LEU A 84 -5.96 -30.45 -41.50
CA LEU A 84 -7.01 -31.43 -41.26
C LEU A 84 -8.38 -30.76 -41.06
N SER A 85 -8.43 -29.58 -40.45
CA SER A 85 -9.67 -28.83 -40.29
C SER A 85 -10.23 -28.37 -41.62
N ASP A 86 -9.38 -27.98 -42.57
CA ASP A 86 -9.81 -27.55 -43.89
C ASP A 86 -10.20 -28.74 -44.77
N ALA A 87 -9.46 -29.86 -44.68
CA ALA A 87 -9.84 -31.11 -45.33
C ALA A 87 -11.20 -31.63 -44.85
N CYS A 88 -11.50 -31.53 -43.54
CA CYS A 88 -12.81 -31.87 -42.99
C CYS A 88 -13.94 -30.96 -43.48
N LYS A 89 -13.67 -29.67 -43.72
CA LYS A 89 -14.69 -28.74 -44.28
C LYS A 89 -15.00 -29.06 -45.73
N GLN A 90 -13.97 -29.43 -46.51
CA GLN A 90 -14.12 -29.74 -47.93
C GLN A 90 -14.78 -31.12 -48.16
N ASN A 91 -14.42 -32.12 -47.36
CA ASN A 91 -14.93 -33.48 -47.46
C ASN A 91 -15.30 -34.04 -46.07
N PRO A 92 -16.46 -33.66 -45.52
CA PRO A 92 -16.90 -34.09 -44.21
C PRO A 92 -17.29 -35.56 -44.25
N THR A 93 -16.43 -36.42 -43.68
CA THR A 93 -16.74 -37.83 -43.44
C THR A 93 -16.56 -38.15 -41.96
N VAL A 94 -17.18 -39.24 -41.51
CA VAL A 94 -17.01 -39.75 -40.14
C VAL A 94 -15.52 -40.00 -39.85
N PHE A 95 -14.81 -40.55 -40.84
CA PHE A 95 -13.38 -40.82 -40.74
C PHE A 95 -12.54 -39.54 -40.60
N THR A 96 -12.72 -38.53 -41.47
CA THR A 96 -11.94 -37.29 -41.42
C THR A 96 -12.19 -36.54 -40.12
N THR A 97 -13.45 -36.49 -39.66
CA THR A 97 -13.83 -35.86 -38.38
C THR A 97 -13.17 -36.55 -37.18
N LEU A 98 -13.13 -37.89 -37.18
CA LEU A 98 -12.50 -38.67 -36.11
C LEU A 98 -10.98 -38.45 -36.08
N GLN A 99 -10.33 -38.38 -37.24
CA GLN A 99 -8.90 -38.06 -37.36
C GLN A 99 -8.59 -36.65 -36.83
N LEU A 100 -9.38 -35.64 -37.21
CA LEU A 100 -9.22 -34.28 -36.70
C LEU A 100 -9.38 -34.22 -35.17
N ARG A 101 -10.37 -34.92 -34.62
CA ARG A 101 -10.59 -34.98 -33.16
C ARG A 101 -9.40 -35.62 -32.45
N LYS A 102 -8.90 -36.74 -32.96
CA LYS A 102 -7.72 -37.44 -32.43
C LYS A 102 -6.50 -36.54 -32.46
N TYR A 103 -6.24 -35.88 -33.59
CA TYR A 103 -5.06 -35.02 -33.74
C TYR A 103 -5.14 -33.75 -32.89
N LYS A 104 -6.34 -33.15 -32.74
CA LYS A 104 -6.57 -32.04 -31.79
C LYS A 104 -6.31 -32.46 -30.34
N ALA A 105 -6.71 -33.66 -29.96
CA ALA A 105 -6.42 -34.19 -28.61
C ALA A 105 -4.92 -34.35 -28.41
N MET A 106 -4.21 -34.97 -29.36
CA MET A 106 -2.75 -35.10 -29.32
C MET A 106 -2.04 -33.74 -29.23
N TYR A 107 -2.44 -32.76 -30.04
CA TYR A 107 -1.90 -31.41 -29.99
C TYR A 107 -2.10 -30.74 -28.64
N LYS A 108 -3.31 -30.83 -28.04
CA LYS A 108 -3.57 -30.28 -26.70
C LYS A 108 -2.68 -30.92 -25.64
N THR A 109 -2.52 -32.24 -25.68
CA THR A 109 -1.66 -32.97 -24.76
C THR A 109 -0.20 -32.52 -24.88
N GLU A 110 0.31 -32.43 -26.10
CA GLU A 110 1.71 -32.03 -26.34
C GLU A 110 1.96 -30.57 -25.99
N LEU A 111 0.97 -29.70 -26.21
CA LEU A 111 0.99 -28.30 -25.79
C LEU A 111 1.13 -28.18 -24.28
N HIS A 112 0.36 -28.97 -23.54
CA HIS A 112 0.40 -28.98 -22.08
C HIS A 112 1.75 -29.48 -21.57
N LYS A 113 2.24 -30.60 -22.13
CA LYS A 113 3.53 -31.21 -21.80
C LYS A 113 4.71 -30.28 -22.08
N SER A 114 4.75 -29.66 -23.26
CA SER A 114 5.80 -28.71 -23.64
C SER A 114 5.83 -27.49 -22.71
N LYS A 115 4.66 -26.98 -22.33
CA LYS A 115 4.54 -25.86 -21.40
C LYS A 115 5.07 -26.22 -20.01
N THR A 116 4.64 -27.36 -19.46
CA THR A 116 5.12 -27.87 -18.15
C THR A 116 6.64 -28.06 -18.17
N ASN A 117 7.16 -28.79 -19.15
CA ASN A 117 8.59 -29.06 -19.28
C ASN A 117 9.43 -27.79 -19.38
N ALA A 118 8.96 -26.78 -20.12
CA ALA A 118 9.68 -25.52 -20.26
C ALA A 118 9.75 -24.75 -18.93
N PHE A 119 8.65 -24.71 -18.16
CA PHE A 119 8.65 -24.11 -16.83
C PHE A 119 9.50 -24.89 -15.83
N ASP A 120 9.40 -26.21 -15.83
CA ASP A 120 10.22 -27.08 -14.95
C ASP A 120 11.70 -26.90 -15.23
N LYS A 121 12.11 -26.91 -16.50
CA LYS A 121 13.49 -26.67 -16.93
C LYS A 121 13.96 -25.27 -16.55
N TYR A 122 13.09 -24.27 -16.62
CA TYR A 122 13.41 -22.91 -16.22
C TYR A 122 13.60 -22.78 -14.70
N ILE A 123 12.75 -23.43 -13.90
CA ILE A 123 12.84 -23.44 -12.44
C ILE A 123 14.10 -24.18 -11.99
N SER A 124 14.36 -25.37 -12.57
CA SER A 124 15.49 -26.22 -12.19
C SER A 124 16.85 -25.56 -12.47
N ASN A 125 16.96 -24.82 -13.58
CA ASN A 125 18.17 -24.08 -13.96
C ASN A 125 18.34 -22.73 -13.24
N SER A 126 17.36 -22.31 -12.42
CA SER A 126 17.41 -21.01 -11.75
C SER A 126 18.24 -21.05 -10.46
N LYS A 127 18.93 -19.95 -10.16
CA LYS A 127 19.73 -19.80 -8.92
C LYS A 127 18.88 -19.90 -7.64
N SER A 128 17.60 -19.52 -7.71
CA SER A 128 16.66 -19.56 -6.57
C SER A 128 15.32 -20.10 -7.02
N LYS A 129 15.12 -21.42 -6.86
CA LYS A 129 13.94 -22.15 -7.32
C LYS A 129 12.64 -21.56 -6.76
N SER A 130 12.59 -21.32 -5.45
CA SER A 130 11.39 -20.79 -4.78
C SER A 130 11.02 -19.38 -5.28
N LYS A 131 12.01 -18.49 -5.45
CA LYS A 131 11.77 -17.14 -5.98
C LYS A 131 11.28 -17.19 -7.42
N THR A 132 11.90 -18.03 -8.24
CA THR A 132 11.52 -18.21 -9.65
C THR A 132 10.08 -18.75 -9.77
N MET A 133 9.74 -19.76 -8.97
CA MET A 133 8.39 -20.32 -8.90
C MET A 133 7.36 -19.25 -8.52
N TRP A 134 7.59 -18.49 -7.45
CA TRP A 134 6.69 -17.41 -7.03
C TRP A 134 6.52 -16.33 -8.09
N ASN A 135 7.60 -15.97 -8.79
CA ASN A 135 7.54 -15.02 -9.89
C ASN A 135 6.68 -15.54 -11.04
N LEU A 136 6.82 -16.82 -11.42
CA LEU A 136 5.99 -17.44 -12.47
C LEU A 136 4.52 -17.47 -12.08
N ILE A 137 4.19 -17.83 -10.84
CA ILE A 137 2.82 -17.82 -10.31
C ILE A 137 2.26 -16.40 -10.40
N ASN A 138 2.99 -15.40 -9.91
CA ASN A 138 2.54 -14.00 -9.93
C ASN A 138 2.37 -13.44 -11.34
N GLN A 139 3.17 -13.88 -12.32
CA GLN A 139 3.02 -13.50 -13.72
C GLN A 139 1.79 -14.11 -14.39
N ASN A 140 1.47 -15.36 -14.06
CA ASN A 140 0.33 -16.09 -14.64
C ASN A 140 -0.98 -15.86 -13.87
N ARG A 141 -0.91 -15.28 -12.66
CA ARG A 141 -2.10 -14.90 -11.90
C ARG A 141 -2.83 -13.80 -12.68
N LYS A 142 -4.11 -14.06 -13.02
CA LYS A 142 -5.00 -13.01 -13.53
C LYS A 142 -4.97 -11.88 -12.50
N LYS A 143 -4.53 -10.67 -12.91
CA LYS A 143 -4.64 -9.50 -12.04
C LYS A 143 -6.13 -9.34 -11.75
N SER A 144 -6.53 -9.58 -10.51
CA SER A 144 -7.85 -9.19 -10.05
C SER A 144 -7.96 -7.70 -10.35
N LEU A 145 -8.93 -7.32 -11.17
CA LEU A 145 -9.36 -5.94 -11.24
C LEU A 145 -9.80 -5.61 -9.82
N SER A 146 -9.01 -4.77 -9.14
CA SER A 146 -9.39 -4.31 -7.81
C SER A 146 -10.80 -3.72 -7.93
N PRO A 147 -11.78 -4.17 -7.14
CA PRO A 147 -13.08 -3.54 -7.15
C PRO A 147 -12.88 -2.05 -6.89
N LYS A 148 -13.37 -1.21 -7.80
CA LYS A 148 -13.39 0.24 -7.56
C LYS A 148 -14.31 0.47 -6.38
N CYS A 149 -13.76 0.80 -5.22
CA CYS A 149 -14.56 1.30 -4.12
C CYS A 149 -15.10 2.67 -4.56
N PRO A 150 -16.42 2.87 -4.62
CA PRO A 150 -17.00 4.14 -5.06
C PRO A 150 -16.89 5.22 -3.99
N ILE A 151 -16.51 4.86 -2.76
CA ILE A 151 -16.43 5.78 -1.63
C ILE A 151 -14.98 6.21 -1.45
N GLU A 152 -14.74 7.53 -1.57
CA GLU A 152 -13.46 8.10 -1.22
C GLU A 152 -13.25 8.09 0.30
N PRO A 153 -12.03 7.78 0.78
CA PRO A 153 -11.73 7.74 2.22
C PRO A 153 -12.11 9.03 2.96
N ASN A 154 -11.97 10.19 2.30
CA ASN A 154 -12.29 11.47 2.90
C ASN A 154 -13.81 11.64 3.11
N SER A 155 -14.63 11.20 2.15
CA SER A 155 -16.09 11.20 2.29
C SER A 155 -16.54 10.32 3.44
N LEU A 156 -15.88 9.17 3.64
CA LEU A 156 -16.15 8.29 4.77
C LEU A 156 -15.78 8.96 6.11
N ASN A 157 -14.62 9.59 6.19
CA ASN A 157 -14.22 10.33 7.41
C ASN A 157 -15.18 11.48 7.72
N ILE A 158 -15.54 12.30 6.73
CA ILE A 158 -16.48 13.41 6.87
C ILE A 158 -17.82 12.91 7.41
N TYR A 159 -18.32 11.78 6.89
CA TYR A 159 -19.55 11.18 7.39
C TYR A 159 -19.45 10.87 8.89
N PHE A 160 -18.42 10.15 9.33
CA PHE A 160 -18.28 9.78 10.74
C PHE A 160 -18.00 10.97 11.67
N THR A 161 -17.31 12.02 11.20
CA THR A 161 -17.11 13.23 12.00
C THR A 161 -18.37 14.08 12.11
N SER A 162 -19.21 14.11 11.06
CA SER A 162 -20.40 14.97 10.99
C SER A 162 -21.69 14.30 11.48
N VAL A 163 -21.73 12.97 11.58
CA VAL A 163 -22.97 12.25 11.90
C VAL A 163 -23.53 12.63 13.26
N ALA A 164 -22.68 12.84 14.27
CA ALA A 164 -23.10 13.24 15.61
C ALA A 164 -23.73 14.64 15.60
N GLU A 165 -23.08 15.62 14.97
CA GLU A 165 -23.63 16.98 14.81
C GLU A 165 -24.96 16.95 14.07
N ASN A 166 -25.04 16.19 12.97
CA ASN A 166 -26.27 16.03 12.18
C ASN A 166 -27.41 15.38 12.99
N ILE A 167 -27.10 14.46 13.91
CA ILE A 167 -28.09 13.87 14.83
C ILE A 167 -28.52 14.92 15.86
N ILE A 168 -27.58 15.63 16.48
CA ILE A 168 -27.85 16.65 17.49
C ILE A 168 -28.74 17.75 16.92
N HIS A 169 -28.45 18.26 15.71
CA HIS A 169 -29.28 19.26 15.05
C HIS A 169 -30.70 18.79 14.71
N LYS A 170 -30.93 17.48 14.64
CA LYS A 170 -32.26 16.89 14.40
C LYS A 170 -33.02 16.59 15.70
N LEU A 171 -32.35 16.60 16.85
CA LEU A 171 -33.02 16.41 18.13
C LEU A 171 -33.78 17.69 18.51
N PRO A 172 -34.98 17.57 19.09
CA PRO A 172 -35.72 18.73 19.57
C PRO A 172 -34.94 19.42 20.70
N ASN A 173 -34.89 20.74 20.66
CA ASN A 173 -34.27 21.54 21.71
C ASN A 173 -34.92 21.23 23.06
N THR A 174 -34.17 20.57 23.93
CA THR A 174 -34.64 20.25 25.28
C THR A 174 -34.27 21.42 26.18
N ASN A 175 -35.25 22.18 26.66
CA ASN A 175 -35.03 23.35 27.51
C ASN A 175 -34.76 22.96 28.99
N ILE A 176 -34.04 21.85 29.18
CA ILE A 176 -33.75 21.26 30.49
C ILE A 176 -32.28 21.54 30.80
N ASN A 177 -32.03 22.17 31.94
CA ASN A 177 -30.67 22.42 32.40
C ASN A 177 -29.99 21.06 32.74
N PRO A 178 -28.86 20.70 32.09
CA PRO A 178 -28.16 19.44 32.33
C PRO A 178 -27.76 19.24 33.80
N ILE A 179 -27.48 20.32 34.52
CA ILE A 179 -27.13 20.29 35.95
C ILE A 179 -28.31 19.78 36.80
N LYS A 180 -29.55 20.09 36.41
CA LYS A 180 -30.75 19.59 37.09
C LYS A 180 -30.97 18.08 36.87
N LEU A 181 -30.52 17.54 35.74
CA LEU A 181 -30.57 16.10 35.46
C LEU A 181 -29.52 15.32 36.28
N MET A 182 -28.47 15.99 36.75
CA MET A 182 -27.44 15.39 37.61
C MET A 182 -27.66 15.64 39.10
N ALA A 183 -28.64 16.48 39.48
CA ALA A 183 -28.99 16.76 40.87
C ALA A 183 -29.70 15.54 41.49
N GLY A 184 -28.91 14.59 41.98
CA GLY A 184 -29.38 13.31 42.53
C GLY A 184 -28.49 12.12 42.18
N ILE A 185 -27.47 12.32 41.34
CA ILE A 185 -26.42 11.32 41.11
C ILE A 185 -25.31 11.59 42.11
N ASP A 186 -25.18 10.75 43.14
CA ASP A 186 -24.00 10.69 43.99
C ASP A 186 -22.84 10.15 43.16
N VAL A 187 -22.10 11.04 42.49
CA VAL A 187 -20.87 10.67 41.81
C VAL A 187 -19.86 10.27 42.88
N PRO A 188 -19.31 9.04 42.86
CA PRO A 188 -18.28 8.67 43.81
C PRO A 188 -17.12 9.66 43.72
N ILE A 189 -16.84 10.36 44.82
CA ILE A 189 -15.75 11.35 44.95
C ILE A 189 -14.39 10.75 44.53
N ALA A 190 -14.29 9.42 44.50
CA ALA A 190 -13.08 8.65 44.20
C ALA A 190 -12.60 8.69 42.75
N VAL A 191 -13.39 9.12 41.76
CA VAL A 191 -12.96 9.13 40.34
C VAL A 191 -12.67 10.56 39.88
N SER A 192 -11.46 11.04 40.17
CA SER A 192 -10.98 12.30 39.63
C SER A 192 -10.13 12.06 38.38
N PHE A 193 -10.42 12.81 37.32
CA PHE A 193 -9.56 12.91 36.15
C PHE A 193 -8.70 14.16 36.30
N SER A 194 -7.38 14.00 36.19
CA SER A 194 -6.45 15.12 36.15
C SER A 194 -5.43 14.90 35.05
N PHE A 195 -5.02 16.00 34.42
CA PHE A 195 -3.88 15.96 33.52
C PHE A 195 -2.60 15.94 34.37
N LYS A 196 -1.69 15.05 34.01
CA LYS A 196 -0.33 15.06 34.55
C LYS A 196 0.57 15.83 33.59
N GLU A 197 1.46 16.63 34.14
CA GLU A 197 2.54 17.24 33.37
C GLU A 197 3.42 16.15 32.74
N VAL A 198 3.73 16.31 31.46
CA VAL A 198 4.56 15.37 30.69
C VAL A 198 5.95 15.98 30.57
N SER A 199 6.96 15.27 31.05
CA SER A 199 8.34 15.71 30.95
C SER A 199 8.94 15.41 29.58
N TYR A 200 10.02 16.11 29.21
CA TYR A 200 10.77 15.80 27.98
C TYR A 200 11.30 14.35 27.95
N SER A 201 11.68 13.81 29.12
CA SER A 201 12.10 12.41 29.25
C SER A 201 10.97 11.44 28.91
N ASP A 202 9.74 11.71 29.35
CA ASP A 202 8.59 10.85 29.05
C ASP A 202 8.33 10.80 27.54
N VAL A 203 8.37 11.96 26.88
CA VAL A 203 8.21 12.04 25.41
C VAL A 203 9.32 11.28 24.70
N ARG A 204 10.58 11.42 25.15
CA ARG A 204 11.73 10.71 24.55
C ARG A 204 11.57 9.19 24.68
N ILE A 205 11.19 8.69 25.85
CA ILE A 205 10.95 7.25 26.11
C ILE A 205 9.83 6.72 25.21
N ILE A 206 8.73 7.47 25.07
CA ILE A 206 7.62 7.10 24.19
C ILE A 206 8.09 6.97 22.75
N ILE A 207 8.84 7.96 22.23
CA ILE A 207 9.38 7.94 20.86
C ILE A 207 10.33 6.76 20.68
N ASP A 208 11.16 6.44 21.66
CA ASP A 208 12.11 5.34 21.58
C ASP A 208 11.44 3.97 21.49
N ASN A 209 10.38 3.78 22.26
CA ASN A 209 9.59 2.54 22.28
C ASN A 209 8.77 2.33 21.00
N MET A 210 8.58 3.36 20.17
CA MET A 210 7.88 3.21 18.89
C MET A 210 8.72 2.41 17.88
N LYS A 211 8.09 1.47 17.19
CA LYS A 211 8.77 0.67 16.17
C LYS A 211 9.18 1.54 14.99
N THR A 212 10.48 1.53 14.66
CA THR A 212 11.00 2.24 13.49
C THR A 212 10.43 1.62 12.23
N ASN A 213 9.57 2.37 11.54
CA ASN A 213 8.97 1.95 10.27
C ASN A 213 9.10 3.08 9.23
N LYS A 214 8.98 2.68 7.96
CA LYS A 214 9.04 3.57 6.78
C LYS A 214 7.66 4.03 6.33
N SER A 215 6.61 3.69 7.08
CA SER A 215 5.27 4.17 6.78
C SER A 215 5.20 5.65 7.10
N LYS A 216 4.55 6.40 6.21
CA LYS A 216 4.38 7.83 6.37
C LYS A 216 2.98 8.12 6.89
N ASP A 217 2.87 9.13 7.73
CA ASP A 217 1.59 9.72 8.13
C ASP A 217 1.01 10.64 7.03
N CYS A 218 -0.07 11.34 7.35
CA CYS A 218 -0.71 12.31 6.46
C CYS A 218 0.16 13.54 6.15
N TYR A 219 1.21 13.79 6.91
CA TYR A 219 2.19 14.87 6.72
C TYR A 219 3.45 14.38 6.00
N GLY A 220 3.53 13.10 5.64
CA GLY A 220 4.69 12.53 4.96
C GLY A 220 5.86 12.18 5.89
N LEU A 221 5.65 12.23 7.21
CA LEU A 221 6.62 11.91 8.25
C LEU A 221 6.53 10.43 8.62
N SER A 222 7.69 9.79 8.79
CA SER A 222 7.78 8.41 9.27
C SER A 222 8.48 8.37 10.63
N PHE A 223 8.27 7.31 11.41
CA PHE A 223 8.96 7.16 12.70
C PHE A 223 10.49 7.13 12.56
N GLU A 224 11.01 6.68 11.40
CA GLU A 224 12.44 6.80 11.08
C GLU A 224 12.93 8.28 11.05
N ILE A 225 12.10 9.21 10.56
CA ILE A 225 12.41 10.65 10.53
C ILE A 225 12.24 11.25 11.92
N ILE A 226 11.14 10.93 12.61
CA ILE A 226 10.86 11.46 13.97
C ILE A 226 11.98 11.07 14.94
N LYS A 227 12.47 9.82 14.87
CA LYS A 227 13.60 9.37 15.68
C LYS A 227 14.92 10.05 15.36
N THR A 228 15.05 10.67 14.19
CA THR A 228 16.24 11.43 13.81
C THR A 228 16.27 12.79 14.50
N ILE A 229 15.13 13.49 14.57
CA ILE A 229 15.01 14.81 15.22
C ILE A 229 14.87 14.73 16.74
N LYS A 230 14.74 13.51 17.27
CA LYS A 230 14.70 13.23 18.71
C LYS A 230 16.09 13.51 19.30
N ASN A 231 16.30 14.74 19.78
CA ASN A 231 17.32 15.01 20.79
C ASN A 231 16.76 14.64 22.14
#